data_AF-A0A1H7WMP4-F1
#
_entry.id   AF-A0A1H7WMP4-F1
#
_cell.length_a   1.000
_cell.length_b   1.000
_cell.length_c   1.000
_cell.angle_alpha   90.00
_cell.angle_beta   90.00
_cell.angle_gamma   90.00
#
_symmetry.space_group_name_H-M   'P 1'
#
loop_
_entity.id
_entity.type
_entity.pdbx_description
1 polymer ?
#
loop_
_entity_poly.entity_id
_entity_poly.type
_entity_poly.pdbx_seq_one_letter_code
_entity_poly.pdbx_strand_id
1 'polypeptide(L)' 'MLEYQAALTSGEGLSATVIVDHNPDGSVTRVSVRMSPLDAVLKLAAGLRDQLAKQLPADLFL' A
#
# COMPACT_ATOMS: atom_id res chain seq x y z
N MET A 1 5.03 10.15 -10.72
CA MET A 1 4.00 10.11 -9.66
C MET A 1 2.77 9.46 -10.25
N LEU A 2 2.20 8.48 -9.57
CA LEU A 2 0.98 7.79 -9.99
C LEU A 2 -0.10 8.01 -8.94
N GLU A 3 -1.31 8.29 -9.38
CA GLU A 3 -2.48 8.47 -8.52
C GLU A 3 -3.47 7.35 -8.78
N TYR A 4 -4.02 6.81 -7.69
CA TYR A 4 -4.94 5.69 -7.70
C TYR A 4 -6.18 5.99 -6.88
N GLN A 5 -7.31 5.50 -7.36
CA GLN A 5 -8.56 5.46 -6.64
C GLN A 5 -9.01 4.00 -6.56
N ALA A 6 -9.38 3.55 -5.37
CA ALA A 6 -9.83 2.19 -5.11
C ALA A 6 -10.99 2.19 -4.12
N ALA A 7 -11.72 1.08 -4.08
CA ALA A 7 -12.64 0.78 -3.01
C ALA A 7 -12.12 -0.47 -2.28
N LEU A 8 -12.16 -0.46 -0.95
CA LEU A 8 -11.91 -1.64 -0.15
C LEU A 8 -13.02 -2.66 -0.37
N THR A 9 -12.77 -3.93 -0.01
CA THR A 9 -13.79 -4.99 -0.09
C THR A 9 -15.02 -4.71 0.79
N SER A 10 -14.85 -3.86 1.81
CA SER A 10 -15.91 -3.35 2.67
C SER A 10 -16.68 -2.15 2.10
N GLY A 11 -16.27 -1.64 0.92
CA GLY A 11 -16.95 -0.59 0.17
C GLY A 11 -16.43 0.82 0.41
N GLU A 12 -15.56 1.05 1.39
CA GLU A 12 -14.97 2.37 1.64
C GLU A 12 -13.99 2.78 0.53
N GLY A 13 -14.06 4.05 0.13
CA GLY A 13 -13.14 4.64 -0.84
C GLY A 13 -11.75 4.87 -0.24
N LEU A 14 -10.73 4.70 -1.09
CA LEU A 14 -9.33 4.93 -0.79
C LEU A 14 -8.68 5.65 -1.98
N SER A 15 -7.99 6.76 -1.70
CA SER A 15 -7.09 7.41 -2.65
C SER A 15 -5.65 7.10 -2.28
N ALA A 16 -4.80 6.88 -3.28
CA ALA A 16 -3.37 6.66 -3.06
C ALA A 16 -2.51 7.44 -4.06
N THR A 17 -1.42 7.99 -3.59
CA THR A 17 -0.35 8.57 -4.41
C THR A 17 0.91 7.74 -4.24
N VAL A 18 1.46 7.26 -5.34
CA VAL A 18 2.69 6.47 -5.40
C VAL A 18 3.80 7.31 -6.03
N ILE A 19 4.89 7.47 -5.30
CA ILE A 19 6.13 8.08 -5.77
C ILE A 19 7.15 6.96 -5.90
N VAL A 20 7.69 6.81 -7.11
CA VAL A 20 8.73 5.82 -7.43
C VAL A 20 9.96 6.58 -7.91
N ASP A 21 11.05 6.49 -7.15
CA ASP A 21 12.34 7.03 -7.56
C ASP A 21 13.13 5.94 -8.28
N HIS A 22 13.83 6.35 -9.34
CA HIS A 22 14.64 5.46 -10.15
C HIS A 22 16.09 5.93 -10.18
N ASN A 23 17.01 4.98 -10.24
CA ASN A 23 18.40 5.20 -10.60
C ASN A 23 18.52 5.62 -12.09
N PRO A 24 19.68 6.16 -12.51
CA PRO A 24 19.96 6.45 -13.91
C PRO A 24 19.88 5.21 -14.83
N ASP A 25 20.12 4.02 -14.29
CA ASP A 25 19.99 2.75 -15.02
C ASP A 25 18.54 2.25 -15.13
N GLY A 26 17.58 2.99 -14.57
CA GLY A 26 16.16 2.66 -14.57
C GLY A 26 15.71 1.71 -13.46
N SER A 27 16.60 1.26 -12.57
CA SER A 27 16.21 0.45 -11.40
C SER A 27 15.48 1.29 -10.35
N VAL A 28 14.53 0.69 -9.63
CA VAL A 28 13.77 1.37 -8.57
C VAL A 28 14.58 1.43 -7.29
N THR A 29 14.79 2.62 -6.74
CA THR A 29 15.51 2.83 -5.47
C THR A 29 14.59 3.04 -4.28
N ARG A 30 13.43 3.65 -4.52
CA ARG A 30 12.48 3.98 -3.47
C ARG A 30 11.06 3.95 -3.99
N VAL A 31 10.18 3.34 -3.21
CA VAL A 31 8.73 3.43 -3.38
C VAL A 31 8.16 4.07 -2.12
N SER A 32 7.40 5.15 -2.30
CA SER A 32 6.66 5.81 -1.23
C SER A 32 5.20 5.85 -1.61
N VAL A 33 4.35 5.29 -0.76
CA VAL A 33 2.90 5.29 -0.94
C VAL A 33 2.26 6.14 0.14
N ARG A 34 1.41 7.09 -0.27
CA ARG A 34 0.59 7.91 0.64
C ARG A 34 -0.85 7.60 0.34
N MET A 35 -1.63 7.33 1.37
CA MET A 35 -3.02 6.92 1.22
C MET A 35 -3.94 7.76 2.11
N SER A 36 -5.19 7.93 1.69
CA SER A 36 -6.24 8.59 2.46
C SER A 36 -7.62 7.98 2.12
N PRO A 37 -8.63 8.10 2.98
CA PRO A 37 -8.58 8.64 4.35
C PRO A 37 -7.99 7.63 5.36
N LEU A 38 -7.55 8.12 6.53
CA LEU A 38 -6.88 7.29 7.55
C LEU A 38 -7.68 6.04 7.93
N ASP A 39 -8.98 6.16 8.15
CA ASP A 39 -9.82 5.02 8.54
C ASP A 39 -9.82 3.89 7.49
N ALA A 40 -9.84 4.23 6.21
CA ALA A 40 -9.72 3.26 5.12
C ALA A 40 -8.32 2.62 5.10
N VAL A 41 -7.27 3.40 5.37
CA VAL A 41 -5.89 2.89 5.45
C VAL A 41 -5.73 1.89 6.59
N LEU A 42 -6.30 2.18 7.77
CA LEU A 42 -6.25 1.28 8.92
C LEU A 42 -6.98 -0.04 8.64
N LYS A 43 -8.16 0.02 7.99
CA LYS A 43 -8.90 -1.17 7.56
C LYS A 43 -8.13 -1.99 6.54
N LEU A 44 -7.49 -1.34 5.56
CA LEU A 44 -6.63 -2.00 4.59
C LEU A 44 -5.45 -2.71 5.28
N ALA A 45 -4.75 -2.03 6.19
CA ALA A 45 -3.61 -2.59 6.91
C ALA A 45 -3.98 -3.83 7.73
N ALA A 46 -5.14 -3.80 8.41
CA ALA A 46 -5.65 -4.94 9.16
C ALA A 46 -5.92 -6.15 8.23
N GLY A 47 -6.58 -5.93 7.08
CA GLY A 47 -6.86 -6.99 6.12
C GLY A 47 -5.62 -7.55 5.42
N LEU A 48 -4.61 -6.70 5.15
CA LEU A 48 -3.37 -7.11 4.51
C LEU A 48 -2.60 -8.14 5.33
N ARG A 49 -2.54 -7.96 6.66
CA ARG A 49 -1.89 -8.94 7.54
C ARG A 49 -2.52 -10.32 7.39
N ASP A 50 -3.84 -10.41 7.49
CA ASP A 50 -4.54 -11.70 7.41
C ASP A 50 -4.38 -12.38 6.04
N GLN A 51 -4.38 -11.60 4.97
CA GLN A 51 -4.22 -12.09 3.60
C GLN A 51 -2.77 -12.56 3.32
N LEU A 52 -1.79 -11.83 3.83
CA LEU A 52 -0.38 -12.04 3.52
C LEU A 52 0.34 -12.94 4.53
N ALA A 53 -0.15 -13.10 5.76
CA ALA A 53 0.49 -13.94 6.79
C ALA A 53 0.63 -15.42 6.38
N LYS A 54 -0.14 -15.87 5.38
CA LYS A 54 0.00 -17.22 4.79
C LYS A 54 1.15 -17.34 3.80
N GLN A 55 1.66 -16.21 3.31
CA GLN A 55 2.63 -16.12 2.21
C GLN A 55 3.92 -15.42 2.63
N LEU A 56 3.91 -14.66 3.72
CA LEU A 56 5.03 -13.87 4.21
C LEU A 56 5.41 -14.25 5.65
N PRO A 57 6.72 -14.24 5.97
CA PRO A 57 7.20 -14.37 7.33
C PRO A 57 6.57 -13.38 8.32
N ALA A 58 6.35 -13.84 9.55
CA ALA A 58 5.66 -13.05 10.58
C ALA A 58 6.43 -11.80 11.02
N ASP A 59 7.75 -11.82 10.91
CA ASP A 59 8.67 -10.72 11.24
C ASP A 59 8.63 -9.55 10.25
N LEU A 60 7.92 -9.69 9.13
CA LEU A 60 7.67 -8.60 8.17
C LEU A 60 6.45 -7.74 8.53
N PHE A 61 5.65 -8.14 9.51
CA PHE A 61 4.51 -7.36 9.99
C PHE A 61 4.89 -6.68 11.31
N LEU A 62 4.79 -5.34 11.34
CA LEU A 62 5.01 -4.52 12.53
C LEU A 62 3.88 -4.69 13.56
#